data_AF-A0AAW9DJM7-F1
#
_entry.id   AF-A0AAW9DJM7-F1
#
_cell.length_a   1.000
_cell.length_b   1.000
_cell.length_c   1.000
_cell.angle_alpha   90.00
_cell.angle_beta   90.00
_cell.angle_gamma   90.00
#
_symmetry.space_group_name_H-M   'P 1'
#
loop_
_entity.id
_entity.type
_entity.pdbx_description
1 polymer ?
#
loop_
_entity_poly.entity_id
_entity_poly.type
_entity_poly.pdbx_seq_one_letter_code
_entity_poly.pdbx_strand_id
1 'polypeptide(L)'
;MEKEKTMTNPLQEHETVEVGYAIIGISQDEEEVLIVDYDSNWVDEEEFLHRSLITNYQDERSSYQQIIDWLQATIPHTAYNLAQLEAVDFNQEMIEEINRELARHNQALLVQSIECIDGTHDLLAIAYDPAREQEEELQYYLKHHVEALYMGRVVQLYQVPIQDAYEQADLSEFLLEATPSFMDRALLVEDESIILSELHKLGFVSIHELDLERHQEEAQQMDQEQERGL
;
A
#
# COMPACT_ATOMS: atom_id res chain seq x y z
N MET A 1 -35.30 -4.63 11.32
CA MET A 1 -35.46 -6.09 11.51
C MET A 1 -35.74 -6.81 10.20
N GLU A 2 -34.66 -7.06 9.45
CA GLU A 2 -34.47 -7.99 8.29
C GLU A 2 -33.46 -7.45 7.25
N LYS A 3 -32.79 -6.32 7.51
CA LYS A 3 -31.60 -5.86 6.74
C LYS A 3 -30.26 -6.04 7.48
N GLU A 4 -30.27 -6.59 8.69
CA GLU A 4 -29.12 -6.58 9.63
C GLU A 4 -28.37 -7.91 9.73
N LYS A 5 -28.55 -8.85 8.79
CA LYS A 5 -28.11 -10.25 9.00
C LYS A 5 -26.79 -10.66 8.39
N THR A 6 -26.05 -9.76 7.75
CA THR A 6 -24.76 -10.15 7.15
C THR A 6 -23.76 -9.00 7.14
N MET A 7 -23.47 -8.44 8.30
CA MET A 7 -22.12 -7.89 8.56
C MET A 7 -21.31 -9.01 9.21
N THR A 8 -21.01 -10.06 8.44
CA THR A 8 -20.06 -11.09 8.87
C THR A 8 -18.65 -10.54 8.63
N ASN A 9 -18.09 -10.02 9.71
CA ASN A 9 -16.67 -9.95 10.05
C ASN A 9 -15.72 -10.69 9.07
N PRO A 10 -14.91 -10.01 8.24
CA PRO A 10 -13.86 -10.69 7.47
C PRO A 10 -12.49 -10.68 8.15
N LEU A 11 -12.29 -9.91 9.23
CA LEU A 11 -10.94 -9.73 9.78
C LEU A 11 -10.54 -10.76 10.86
N GLN A 12 -11.43 -11.67 11.28
CA GLN A 12 -11.10 -12.67 12.32
C GLN A 12 -11.66 -14.09 12.16
N GLU A 13 -12.22 -14.48 11.01
CA GLU A 13 -12.54 -15.90 10.76
C GLU A 13 -11.73 -16.46 9.58
N HIS A 14 -10.41 -16.55 9.82
CA HIS A 14 -9.63 -17.61 9.20
C HIS A 14 -10.20 -18.95 9.68
N GLU A 15 -11.06 -19.58 8.87
CA GLU A 15 -10.88 -21.01 8.51
C GLU A 15 -11.88 -21.57 7.47
N THR A 16 -13.03 -20.96 7.12
CA THR A 16 -14.02 -21.69 6.28
C THR A 16 -14.95 -20.88 5.36
N VAL A 17 -14.56 -19.73 4.79
CA VAL A 17 -15.30 -19.19 3.64
C VAL A 17 -14.34 -18.88 2.49
N GLU A 18 -14.44 -19.67 1.41
CA GLU A 18 -13.84 -19.41 0.10
C GLU A 18 -14.51 -18.17 -0.53
N VAL A 19 -14.30 -16.98 0.03
CA VAL A 19 -14.65 -15.73 -0.67
C VAL A 19 -13.33 -15.05 -1.01
N GLY A 20 -13.02 -15.00 -2.31
CA GLY A 20 -11.84 -14.31 -2.83
C GLY A 20 -11.87 -12.81 -2.60
N TYR A 21 -13.01 -12.25 -2.20
CA TYR A 21 -13.18 -10.83 -1.92
C TYR A 21 -13.91 -10.56 -0.60
N ALA A 22 -13.70 -9.38 -0.01
CA ALA A 22 -14.34 -8.95 1.22
C ALA A 22 -14.72 -7.47 1.18
N ILE A 23 -15.83 -7.09 1.82
CA ILE A 23 -16.17 -5.68 2.02
C ILE A 23 -15.34 -5.16 3.19
N ILE A 24 -14.62 -4.04 3.00
CA ILE A 24 -13.73 -3.44 4.01
C ILE A 24 -14.14 -2.03 4.42
N GLY A 25 -14.98 -1.34 3.65
CA GLY A 25 -15.43 0.00 3.99
C GLY A 25 -16.76 0.38 3.36
N ILE A 26 -17.35 1.45 3.87
CA ILE A 26 -18.59 2.08 3.37
C ILE A 26 -18.29 3.55 3.10
N SER A 27 -18.76 4.09 1.98
CA SER A 27 -18.55 5.50 1.64
C SER A 27 -19.23 6.41 2.67
N GLN A 28 -18.68 7.61 2.89
CA GLN A 28 -19.22 8.55 3.91
C GLN A 28 -20.66 9.01 3.63
N ASP A 29 -21.09 8.95 2.37
CA ASP A 29 -22.47 9.23 1.94
C ASP A 29 -23.38 8.00 1.95
N GLU A 30 -22.86 6.83 2.34
CA GLU A 30 -23.55 5.56 2.43
C GLU A 30 -24.21 5.14 1.10
N GLU A 31 -23.57 5.43 -0.04
CA GLU A 31 -24.03 4.98 -1.36
C GLU A 31 -23.24 3.77 -1.88
N GLU A 32 -21.98 3.64 -1.48
CA GLU A 32 -21.03 2.65 -2.01
C GLU A 32 -20.33 1.87 -0.90
N VAL A 33 -19.90 0.66 -1.24
CA VAL A 33 -18.98 -0.14 -0.44
C VAL A 33 -17.64 -0.27 -1.14
N LEU A 34 -16.58 -0.38 -0.34
CA LEU A 34 -15.26 -0.72 -0.81
C LEU A 34 -15.01 -2.22 -0.61
N ILE A 35 -14.75 -2.91 -1.70
CA ILE A 35 -14.48 -4.35 -1.74
C ILE A 35 -12.99 -4.55 -2.05
N VAL A 36 -12.32 -5.38 -1.26
CA VAL A 36 -10.99 -5.89 -1.58
C VAL A 36 -11.12 -7.26 -2.24
N ASP A 37 -10.40 -7.47 -3.33
CA ASP A 37 -10.22 -8.77 -3.97
C ASP A 37 -8.80 -9.28 -3.67
N TYR A 38 -8.73 -10.40 -2.95
CA TYR A 38 -7.50 -11.06 -2.53
C TYR A 38 -6.98 -12.09 -3.53
N ASP A 39 -7.81 -12.51 -4.49
CA ASP A 39 -7.49 -13.57 -5.46
C ASP A 39 -7.07 -12.98 -6.82
N SER A 40 -7.54 -11.78 -7.15
CA SER A 40 -7.16 -11.09 -8.39
C SER A 40 -5.84 -10.33 -8.25
N ASN A 41 -4.84 -10.75 -9.04
CA ASN A 41 -3.47 -10.23 -8.99
C ASN A 41 -3.02 -9.58 -10.31
N TRP A 42 -3.95 -9.07 -11.13
CA TRP A 42 -3.55 -8.37 -12.36
C TRP A 42 -3.25 -6.89 -12.06
N VAL A 43 -2.01 -6.48 -12.27
CA VAL A 43 -1.57 -5.09 -12.13
C VAL A 43 -0.87 -4.69 -13.42
N ASP A 44 -1.34 -3.61 -14.05
CA ASP A 44 -0.57 -2.96 -15.12
C ASP A 44 0.54 -2.13 -14.47
N GLU A 45 1.77 -2.60 -14.60
CA GLU A 45 2.97 -1.97 -14.03
C GLU A 45 3.15 -0.52 -14.49
N GLU A 46 2.82 -0.20 -15.75
CA GLU A 46 2.97 1.15 -16.29
C GLU A 46 1.94 2.11 -15.71
N GLU A 47 0.70 1.64 -15.49
CA GLU A 47 -0.34 2.44 -14.86
C GLU A 47 -0.11 2.60 -13.36
N PHE A 48 0.45 1.58 -12.71
CA PHE A 48 0.70 1.54 -11.27
C PHE A 48 1.92 2.37 -10.85
N LEU A 49 3.01 2.33 -11.63
CA LEU A 49 4.24 3.06 -11.31
C LEU A 49 4.16 4.51 -11.78
N HIS A 50 3.81 5.41 -10.87
CA HIS A 50 3.69 6.84 -11.17
C HIS A 50 5.02 7.61 -11.21
N ARG A 51 6.14 6.95 -10.94
CA ARG A 51 7.46 7.58 -10.82
C ARG A 51 8.54 6.77 -11.51
N SER A 52 9.47 7.46 -12.16
CA SER A 52 10.61 6.83 -12.81
C SER A 52 11.59 6.30 -11.77
N LEU A 53 11.63 4.98 -11.62
CA LEU A 53 12.63 4.30 -10.81
C LEU A 53 13.99 4.30 -11.53
N ILE A 54 15.06 4.41 -10.74
CA ILE A 54 16.43 4.18 -11.22
C ILE A 54 16.69 2.69 -11.35
N THR A 55 16.14 1.89 -10.43
CA THR A 55 16.31 0.44 -10.38
C THR A 55 15.09 -0.27 -10.94
N ASN A 56 15.36 -1.21 -11.85
CA ASN A 56 14.37 -2.09 -12.45
C ASN A 56 14.81 -3.55 -12.24
N TYR A 57 13.95 -4.35 -11.60
CA TYR A 57 14.21 -5.76 -11.34
C TYR A 57 14.21 -6.63 -12.61
N GLN A 58 13.58 -6.15 -13.69
CA GLN A 58 13.56 -6.83 -14.99
C GLN A 58 14.86 -6.65 -15.76
N ASP A 59 15.73 -5.72 -15.34
CA ASP A 59 17.05 -5.54 -15.94
C ASP A 59 17.99 -6.68 -15.49
N GLU A 60 18.79 -7.20 -16.42
CA GLU A 60 19.75 -8.27 -16.13
C GLU A 60 20.89 -7.79 -15.21
N ARG A 61 21.09 -6.47 -15.07
CA ARG A 61 22.08 -5.87 -14.19
C ARG A 61 21.54 -5.72 -12.77
N SER A 62 22.41 -5.92 -11.77
CA SER A 62 22.09 -5.66 -10.37
C SER A 62 21.59 -4.22 -10.17
N SER A 63 20.66 -4.01 -9.22
CA SER A 63 20.21 -2.67 -8.81
C SER A 63 21.37 -1.76 -8.43
N TYR A 64 22.39 -2.33 -7.76
CA TYR A 64 23.67 -1.67 -7.51
C TYR A 64 24.30 -1.11 -8.78
N GLN A 65 24.48 -1.92 -9.82
CA GLN A 65 25.08 -1.47 -11.08
C GLN A 65 24.21 -0.42 -11.77
N GLN A 66 22.89 -0.54 -11.70
CA GLN A 66 21.97 0.46 -12.27
C GLN A 66 22.12 1.84 -11.59
N ILE A 67 22.22 1.87 -10.25
CA ILE A 67 22.47 3.11 -9.49
C ILE A 67 23.86 3.67 -9.82
N ILE A 68 24.88 2.81 -9.90
CA ILE A 68 26.25 3.19 -10.29
C ILE A 68 26.26 3.86 -11.67
N ASP A 69 25.60 3.26 -12.66
CA ASP A 69 25.52 3.79 -14.02
C ASP A 69 24.82 5.16 -14.04
N TRP A 70 23.73 5.30 -13.27
CA TRP A 70 23.02 6.57 -13.12
C TRP A 70 23.89 7.65 -12.44
N LEU A 71 24.64 7.30 -11.39
CA LEU A 71 25.55 8.22 -10.71
C LEU A 71 26.71 8.66 -11.62
N GLN A 72 27.28 7.75 -12.40
CA GLN A 72 28.34 8.09 -13.36
C GLN A 72 27.85 9.06 -14.44
N ALA A 73 26.59 8.92 -14.87
CA ALA A 73 25.99 9.86 -15.83
C ALA A 73 25.68 11.23 -15.20
N THR A 74 25.24 11.24 -13.94
CA THR A 74 24.72 12.45 -13.27
C THR A 74 25.83 13.29 -12.63
N ILE A 75 26.79 12.64 -11.98
CA ILE A 75 27.92 13.27 -11.27
C ILE A 75 29.25 12.60 -11.67
N PRO A 76 29.70 12.75 -12.93
CA PRO A 76 30.84 12.01 -13.49
C PRO A 76 32.20 12.36 -12.86
N HIS A 77 32.30 13.49 -12.15
CA HIS A 77 33.55 13.97 -11.56
C HIS A 77 33.84 13.39 -10.17
N THR A 78 32.88 12.68 -9.60
CA THR A 78 33.02 12.08 -8.28
C THR A 78 33.71 10.73 -8.39
N ALA A 79 34.88 10.61 -7.76
CA ALA A 79 35.63 9.37 -7.66
C ALA A 79 35.03 8.50 -6.55
N TYR A 80 33.75 8.13 -6.67
CA TYR A 80 33.20 7.12 -5.78
C TYR A 80 33.92 5.81 -6.07
N ASN A 81 34.34 5.11 -5.02
CA ASN A 81 34.90 3.77 -5.14
C ASN A 81 33.73 2.79 -5.35
N LEU A 82 33.02 2.96 -6.47
CA LEU A 82 31.75 2.29 -6.80
C LEU A 82 31.93 0.76 -6.86
N ALA A 83 33.15 0.28 -7.09
CA ALA A 83 33.52 -1.13 -7.06
C ALA A 83 33.44 -1.79 -5.67
N GLN A 84 33.26 -1.02 -4.59
CA GLN A 84 33.07 -1.56 -3.23
C GLN A 84 31.59 -1.61 -2.79
N LEU A 85 30.67 -1.03 -3.59
CA LEU A 85 29.24 -0.95 -3.25
C LEU A 85 28.53 -2.31 -3.28
N GLU A 86 28.90 -3.20 -4.20
CA GLU A 86 28.28 -4.53 -4.30
C GLU A 86 28.57 -5.44 -3.08
N ALA A 87 29.54 -5.08 -2.23
CA ALA A 87 30.00 -5.93 -1.13
C ALA A 87 29.50 -5.53 0.26
N VAL A 88 28.92 -4.33 0.45
CA VAL A 88 28.68 -3.74 1.79
C VAL A 88 27.32 -3.04 1.93
N ASP A 89 26.44 -3.17 0.94
CA ASP A 89 25.22 -2.36 0.79
C ASP A 89 25.48 -0.84 0.69
N PHE A 90 24.48 -0.08 0.26
CA PHE A 90 24.51 1.38 0.35
C PHE A 90 24.32 1.81 1.81
N ASN A 91 25.41 2.07 2.51
CA ASN A 91 25.33 2.62 3.86
C ASN A 91 24.92 4.11 3.84
N GLN A 92 24.38 4.57 4.97
CA GLN A 92 23.85 5.93 5.12
C GLN A 92 24.89 7.03 4.84
N GLU A 93 26.15 6.84 5.26
CA GLU A 93 27.22 7.83 5.06
C GLU A 93 27.52 8.06 3.57
N MET A 94 27.49 6.99 2.77
CA MET A 94 27.66 7.06 1.32
C MET A 94 26.51 7.80 0.65
N ILE A 95 25.26 7.52 1.05
CA ILE A 95 24.08 8.24 0.54
C ILE A 95 24.15 9.74 0.89
N GLU A 96 24.61 10.09 2.09
CA GLU A 96 24.80 11.49 2.48
C GLU A 96 25.91 12.20 1.69
N GLU A 97 26.98 11.49 1.32
CA GLU A 97 28.00 12.03 0.42
C GLU A 97 27.47 12.24 -1.00
N ILE A 98 26.74 11.26 -1.54
CA ILE A 98 26.07 11.37 -2.85
C ILE A 98 25.09 12.54 -2.86
N ASN A 99 24.24 12.66 -1.84
CA ASN A 99 23.23 13.70 -1.76
C ASN A 99 23.82 15.11 -1.59
N ARG A 100 25.00 15.25 -0.95
CA ARG A 100 25.71 16.55 -0.93
C ARG A 100 26.15 17.00 -2.31
N GLU A 101 26.55 16.07 -3.18
CA GLU A 101 26.95 16.39 -4.54
C GLU A 101 25.72 16.64 -5.43
N LEU A 102 24.68 15.79 -5.34
CA LEU A 102 23.43 15.96 -6.06
C LEU A 102 22.67 17.25 -5.69
N ALA A 103 22.81 17.73 -4.44
CA ALA A 103 22.20 18.98 -4.00
C ALA A 103 22.64 20.18 -4.85
N ARG A 104 23.83 20.14 -5.47
CA ARG A 104 24.30 21.19 -6.41
C ARG A 104 23.43 21.28 -7.68
N HIS A 105 22.65 20.24 -7.95
CA HIS A 105 21.73 20.11 -9.08
C HIS A 105 20.25 20.13 -8.65
N ASN A 106 19.95 20.48 -7.39
CA ASN A 106 18.62 20.37 -6.78
C ASN A 106 18.04 18.95 -6.88
N GLN A 107 18.89 17.94 -6.70
CA GLN A 107 18.49 16.55 -6.68
C GLN A 107 18.96 15.88 -5.39
N ALA A 108 18.24 14.84 -4.99
CA ALA A 108 18.66 13.87 -4.00
C ALA A 108 18.31 12.47 -4.48
N LEU A 109 19.03 11.50 -3.97
CA LEU A 109 18.83 10.08 -4.16
C LEU A 109 18.22 9.51 -2.88
N LEU A 110 17.09 8.85 -3.02
CA LEU A 110 16.49 8.00 -2.00
C LEU A 110 16.70 6.55 -2.42
N VAL A 111 17.21 5.73 -1.49
CA VAL A 111 17.45 4.29 -1.69
C VAL A 111 16.79 3.53 -0.55
N GLN A 112 16.05 2.49 -0.89
CA GLN A 112 15.40 1.58 0.05
C GLN A 112 15.85 0.15 -0.25
N SER A 113 16.29 -0.56 0.77
CA SER A 113 16.58 -1.99 0.68
C SER A 113 15.30 -2.79 0.84
N ILE A 114 15.16 -3.84 0.03
CA ILE A 114 14.04 -4.79 0.11
C ILE A 114 14.59 -6.21 0.23
N GLU A 115 13.89 -7.06 0.98
CA GLU A 115 14.16 -8.49 1.06
C GLU A 115 13.19 -9.22 0.13
N CYS A 116 13.72 -9.82 -0.93
CA CYS A 116 12.95 -10.59 -1.89
C CYS A 116 12.47 -11.92 -1.30
N ILE A 117 11.43 -12.52 -1.90
CA ILE A 117 10.84 -13.79 -1.44
C ILE A 117 11.86 -14.93 -1.40
N ASP A 118 12.89 -14.88 -2.25
CA ASP A 118 13.97 -15.87 -2.31
C ASP A 118 15.10 -15.62 -1.29
N GLY A 119 14.95 -14.60 -0.43
CA GLY A 119 15.92 -14.19 0.59
C GLY A 119 17.06 -13.32 0.07
N THR A 120 17.04 -12.95 -1.21
CA THR A 120 17.99 -11.98 -1.76
C THR A 120 17.64 -10.56 -1.33
N HIS A 121 18.63 -9.67 -1.32
CA HIS A 121 18.42 -8.26 -1.04
C HIS A 121 18.53 -7.48 -2.35
N ASP A 122 17.54 -6.64 -2.61
CA ASP A 122 17.53 -5.75 -3.76
C ASP A 122 17.31 -4.29 -3.31
N LEU A 123 17.56 -3.34 -4.22
CA LEU A 123 17.45 -1.92 -3.94
C LEU A 123 16.41 -1.25 -4.84
N LEU A 124 15.53 -0.49 -4.20
CA LEU A 124 14.66 0.48 -4.86
C LEU A 124 15.29 1.86 -4.77
N ALA A 125 15.47 2.53 -5.91
CA ALA A 125 16.06 3.87 -5.91
C ALA A 125 15.30 4.85 -6.79
N ILE A 126 15.16 6.08 -6.28
CA ILE A 126 14.55 7.20 -7.00
C ILE A 126 15.39 8.47 -6.79
N ALA A 127 15.51 9.26 -7.87
CA ALA A 127 16.00 10.62 -7.79
C ALA A 127 14.83 11.59 -7.68
N TYR A 128 14.92 12.56 -6.78
CA TYR A 128 13.85 13.52 -6.51
C TYR A 128 14.42 14.92 -6.25
N ASP A 129 13.56 15.95 -6.32
CA ASP A 129 13.89 17.33 -5.95
C ASP A 129 13.41 17.63 -4.52
N PRO A 130 14.30 17.75 -3.51
CA PRO A 130 13.91 18.00 -2.12
C PRO A 130 13.19 19.33 -1.89
N ALA A 131 13.26 20.28 -2.83
CA ALA A 131 12.53 21.54 -2.74
C ALA A 131 11.06 21.43 -3.18
N ARG A 132 10.69 20.33 -3.84
CA ARG A 132 9.36 20.13 -4.44
C ARG A 132 8.65 18.89 -3.92
N GLU A 133 9.42 17.91 -3.45
CA GLU A 133 8.93 16.58 -3.12
C GLU A 133 9.30 16.25 -1.68
N GLN A 134 8.39 15.62 -0.95
CA GLN A 134 8.59 15.23 0.44
C GLN A 134 9.21 13.84 0.51
N GLU A 135 10.26 13.69 1.31
CA GLU A 135 10.96 12.40 1.43
C GLU A 135 10.04 11.34 2.03
N GLU A 136 9.21 11.68 3.02
CA GLU A 136 8.29 10.73 3.66
C GLU A 136 7.25 10.17 2.66
N GLU A 137 6.75 10.99 1.74
CA GLU A 137 5.81 10.55 0.69
C GLU A 137 6.50 9.59 -0.28
N LEU A 138 7.77 9.83 -0.61
CA LEU A 138 8.55 8.96 -1.47
C LEU A 138 8.90 7.63 -0.81
N GLN A 139 9.27 7.66 0.48
CA GLN A 139 9.47 6.45 1.27
C GLN A 139 8.19 5.62 1.35
N TYR A 140 7.05 6.28 1.58
CA TYR A 140 5.74 5.61 1.57
C TYR A 140 5.46 4.98 0.20
N TYR A 141 5.70 5.70 -0.91
CA TYR A 141 5.53 5.17 -2.27
C TYR A 141 6.43 3.95 -2.54
N LEU A 142 7.73 4.04 -2.21
CA LEU A 142 8.66 2.92 -2.42
C LEU A 142 8.25 1.68 -1.63
N LYS A 143 7.83 1.85 -0.38
CA LYS A 143 7.41 0.74 0.49
C LYS A 143 6.06 0.14 0.11
N HIS A 144 5.03 0.97 -0.05
CA HIS A 144 3.65 0.49 -0.14
C HIS A 144 3.12 0.42 -1.57
N HIS A 145 3.87 0.89 -2.57
CA HIS A 145 3.51 0.69 -3.96
C HIS A 145 4.54 -0.23 -4.61
N VAL A 146 5.79 0.22 -4.70
CA VAL A 146 6.81 -0.46 -5.50
C VAL A 146 7.22 -1.80 -4.90
N GLU A 147 7.59 -1.82 -3.62
CA GLU A 147 7.96 -3.06 -2.93
C GLU A 147 6.76 -4.02 -2.81
N ALA A 148 5.57 -3.50 -2.54
CA ALA A 148 4.34 -4.31 -2.52
C ALA A 148 4.11 -5.01 -3.86
N LEU A 149 4.28 -4.30 -4.97
CA LEU A 149 4.19 -4.87 -6.32
C LEU A 149 5.24 -5.96 -6.53
N TYR A 150 6.51 -5.68 -6.23
CA TYR A 150 7.60 -6.63 -6.44
C TYR A 150 7.49 -7.89 -5.57
N MET A 151 6.89 -7.76 -4.38
CA MET A 151 6.64 -8.90 -3.49
C MET A 151 5.31 -9.61 -3.76
N GLY A 152 4.54 -9.21 -4.78
CA GLY A 152 3.23 -9.81 -5.07
C GLY A 152 2.21 -9.61 -3.95
N ARG A 153 2.32 -8.50 -3.20
CA ARG A 153 1.43 -8.12 -2.10
C ARG A 153 0.36 -7.12 -2.51
N VAL A 154 0.30 -6.70 -3.76
CA VAL A 154 -0.75 -5.78 -4.22
C VAL A 154 -2.09 -6.51 -4.30
N VAL A 155 -3.12 -5.88 -3.73
CA VAL A 155 -4.53 -6.30 -3.85
C VAL A 155 -5.33 -5.24 -4.59
N GLN A 156 -6.42 -5.67 -5.21
CA GLN A 156 -7.32 -4.78 -5.93
C GLN A 156 -8.49 -4.34 -5.05
N LEU A 157 -8.88 -3.08 -5.22
CA LEU A 157 -9.96 -2.43 -4.52
C LEU A 157 -11.02 -1.97 -5.51
N TYR A 158 -12.28 -2.25 -5.21
CA TYR A 158 -13.42 -1.94 -6.06
C TYR A 158 -14.47 -1.16 -5.28
N GLN A 159 -14.97 -0.10 -5.89
CA GLN A 159 -16.10 0.66 -5.37
C GLN A 159 -17.36 0.10 -6.02
N VAL A 160 -18.31 -0.34 -5.20
CA VAL A 160 -19.54 -1.01 -5.65
C VAL A 160 -20.73 -0.36 -4.97
N PRO A 161 -21.82 -0.03 -5.68
CA PRO A 161 -23.03 0.46 -5.05
C PRO A 161 -23.53 -0.51 -3.97
N ILE A 162 -23.93 0.02 -2.81
CA ILE A 162 -24.42 -0.78 -1.67
C ILE A 162 -25.53 -1.75 -2.13
N GLN A 163 -26.45 -1.27 -2.95
CA GLN A 163 -27.57 -2.08 -3.42
C GLN A 163 -27.10 -3.33 -4.17
N ASP A 164 -26.15 -3.17 -5.09
CA ASP A 164 -25.60 -4.28 -5.88
C ASP A 164 -24.83 -5.26 -4.99
N ALA A 165 -24.02 -4.75 -4.05
CA ALA A 165 -23.25 -5.57 -3.13
C ALA A 165 -24.11 -6.47 -2.23
N TYR A 166 -25.33 -6.04 -1.86
CA TYR A 166 -26.24 -6.82 -1.00
C TYR A 166 -27.27 -7.65 -1.77
N GLU A 167 -27.65 -7.26 -2.99
CA GLU A 167 -28.65 -7.98 -3.79
C GLU A 167 -28.04 -9.11 -4.61
N GLN A 168 -26.76 -9.02 -4.97
CA GLN A 168 -26.06 -10.04 -5.75
C GLN A 168 -25.40 -11.08 -4.84
N ALA A 169 -25.54 -12.36 -5.21
CA ALA A 169 -24.91 -13.46 -4.48
C ALA A 169 -23.43 -13.66 -4.86
N ASP A 170 -23.04 -13.17 -6.02
CA ASP A 170 -21.69 -13.28 -6.60
C ASP A 170 -21.39 -11.99 -7.36
N LEU A 171 -20.29 -11.32 -7.00
CA LEU A 171 -19.86 -10.05 -7.59
C LEU A 171 -18.74 -10.23 -8.62
N SER A 172 -18.26 -11.45 -8.85
CA SER A 172 -17.08 -11.70 -9.70
C SER A 172 -17.19 -11.11 -11.11
N GLU A 173 -18.34 -11.23 -11.77
CA GLU A 173 -18.55 -10.60 -13.10
C GLU A 173 -18.50 -9.07 -13.05
N PHE A 174 -19.04 -8.46 -11.99
CA PHE A 174 -19.02 -7.01 -11.82
C PHE A 174 -17.60 -6.49 -11.58
N LEU A 175 -16.83 -7.18 -10.73
CA LEU A 175 -15.44 -6.82 -10.43
C LEU A 175 -14.54 -6.94 -11.66
N LEU A 176 -14.79 -7.94 -12.54
CA LEU A 176 -14.06 -8.10 -13.80
C LEU A 176 -14.24 -6.94 -14.77
N GLU A 177 -15.39 -6.24 -14.73
CA GLU A 177 -15.70 -5.12 -15.62
C GLU A 177 -15.34 -3.75 -15.01
N ALA A 178 -15.13 -3.69 -13.70
CA ALA A 178 -14.80 -2.46 -12.99
C ALA A 178 -13.32 -2.11 -13.11
N THR A 179 -13.00 -0.81 -13.07
CA THR A 179 -11.60 -0.35 -12.97
C THR A 179 -11.16 -0.44 -11.51
N PRO A 180 -10.18 -1.30 -11.17
CA PRO A 180 -9.71 -1.41 -9.79
C PRO A 180 -8.84 -0.22 -9.41
N SER A 181 -8.89 0.12 -8.12
CA SER A 181 -7.78 0.77 -7.41
C SER A 181 -6.87 -0.29 -6.80
N PHE A 182 -5.70 0.08 -6.32
CA PHE A 182 -4.73 -0.86 -5.77
C PHE A 182 -4.28 -0.47 -4.36
N MET A 183 -3.90 -1.46 -3.57
CA MET A 183 -3.35 -1.25 -2.22
C MET A 183 -2.37 -2.36 -1.85
N ASP A 184 -1.38 -2.04 -1.01
CA ASP A 184 -0.53 -3.04 -0.38
C ASP A 184 -1.32 -3.84 0.66
N ARG A 185 -1.39 -5.16 0.47
CA ARG A 185 -2.04 -6.09 1.40
C ARG A 185 -1.48 -6.01 2.81
N ALA A 186 -0.20 -5.69 2.99
CA ALA A 186 0.38 -5.59 4.31
C ALA A 186 -0.26 -4.46 5.13
N LEU A 187 -0.73 -3.40 4.48
CA LEU A 187 -1.48 -2.33 5.16
C LEU A 187 -2.72 -2.89 5.84
N LEU A 188 -3.45 -3.81 5.19
CA LEU A 188 -4.67 -4.43 5.72
C LEU A 188 -4.45 -5.36 6.92
N VAL A 189 -3.20 -5.72 7.24
CA VAL A 189 -2.88 -6.75 8.25
C VAL A 189 -2.02 -6.20 9.38
N GLU A 190 -1.15 -5.23 9.11
CA GLU A 190 -0.06 -4.87 10.04
C GLU A 190 -0.38 -3.71 10.98
N ASP A 191 -1.16 -2.71 10.57
CA ASP A 191 -1.42 -1.51 11.39
C ASP A 191 -2.79 -0.87 11.09
N GLU A 192 -3.71 -1.03 12.04
CA GLU A 192 -5.07 -0.49 11.95
C GLU A 192 -5.07 1.02 11.66
N SER A 193 -4.18 1.80 12.28
CA SER A 193 -4.16 3.26 12.09
C SER A 193 -3.86 3.69 10.66
N ILE A 194 -3.05 2.90 9.95
CA ILE A 194 -2.70 3.16 8.55
C ILE A 194 -3.86 2.76 7.65
N ILE A 195 -4.50 1.62 7.91
CA ILE A 195 -5.71 1.18 7.17
C ILE A 195 -6.77 2.27 7.22
N LEU A 196 -7.08 2.77 8.42
CA LEU A 196 -8.10 3.80 8.60
C LEU A 196 -7.73 5.07 7.83
N SER A 197 -6.46 5.48 7.92
CA SER A 197 -5.99 6.64 7.16
C SER A 197 -6.12 6.45 5.64
N GLU A 198 -5.81 5.26 5.11
CA GLU A 198 -5.93 5.00 3.67
C GLU A 198 -7.38 4.93 3.21
N LEU A 199 -8.25 4.26 3.97
CA LEU A 199 -9.68 4.23 3.68
C LEU A 199 -10.30 5.64 3.71
N HIS A 200 -9.93 6.45 4.69
CA HIS A 200 -10.43 7.83 4.80
C HIS A 200 -9.95 8.70 3.64
N LYS A 201 -8.72 8.52 3.13
CA LYS A 201 -8.24 9.21 1.91
C LYS A 201 -9.08 8.83 0.68
N LEU A 202 -9.58 7.60 0.63
CA LEU A 202 -10.49 7.12 -0.42
C LEU A 202 -11.94 7.57 -0.20
N GLY A 203 -12.27 8.21 0.93
CA GLY A 203 -13.64 8.63 1.25
C GLY A 203 -14.51 7.54 1.90
N PHE A 204 -13.89 6.48 2.41
CA PHE A 204 -14.57 5.34 3.04
C PHE A 204 -14.29 5.29 4.54
N VAL A 205 -15.29 4.87 5.31
CA VAL A 205 -15.16 4.53 6.73
C VAL A 205 -14.98 3.01 6.83
N SER A 206 -14.10 2.56 7.72
CA SER A 206 -13.85 1.13 7.90
C SER A 206 -15.08 0.43 8.49
N ILE A 207 -15.40 -0.76 7.97
CA ILE A 207 -16.44 -1.62 8.57
C ILE A 207 -16.08 -1.97 10.03
N HIS A 208 -14.79 -2.08 10.34
CA HIS A 208 -14.35 -2.36 11.70
C HIS A 208 -14.61 -1.18 12.65
N GLU A 209 -14.40 0.06 12.20
CA GLU A 209 -14.72 1.26 12.98
C GLU A 209 -16.22 1.29 13.30
N LEU A 210 -17.07 1.05 12.30
CA LEU A 210 -18.52 1.06 12.46
C LEU A 210 -19.01 -0.01 13.44
N ASP A 211 -18.40 -1.20 13.44
CA ASP A 211 -18.75 -2.28 14.37
C ASP A 211 -18.32 -1.96 15.81
N LEU A 212 -17.14 -1.37 15.99
CA LEU A 212 -16.64 -0.90 17.28
C LEU A 212 -17.53 0.20 17.87
N GLU A 213 -17.91 1.20 17.07
CA GLU A 213 -18.83 2.27 17.49
C GLU A 213 -20.18 1.69 17.94
N ARG A 214 -20.75 0.78 17.14
CA ARG A 214 -22.01 0.12 17.48
C ARG A 214 -21.93 -0.65 18.80
N HIS A 215 -20.88 -1.43 19.02
CA HIS A 215 -20.70 -2.16 20.27
C HIS A 215 -20.53 -1.25 21.48
N GLN A 216 -19.89 -0.09 21.32
CA GLN A 216 -19.78 0.92 22.37
C GLN A 216 -21.13 1.57 22.67
N GLU A 217 -21.92 1.89 21.65
CA GLU A 217 -23.28 2.44 21.82
C GLU A 217 -24.22 1.44 22.50
N GLU A 218 -24.18 0.17 22.10
CA GLU A 218 -24.97 -0.91 22.72
C GLU A 218 -24.61 -1.10 24.19
N ALA A 219 -23.31 -1.10 24.52
CA ALA A 219 -22.84 -1.19 25.90
C ALA A 219 -23.31 0.00 26.75
N GLN A 220 -23.22 1.22 26.21
CA GLN A 220 -23.68 2.43 26.91
C GLN A 220 -25.20 2.45 27.12
N GLN A 221 -25.98 1.92 26.16
CA GLN A 221 -27.43 1.80 26.31
C GLN A 221 -27.81 0.78 27.39
N MET A 222 -27.14 -0.38 27.45
CA MET A 222 -27.39 -1.37 28.50
C MET A 222 -27.07 -0.84 29.90
N ASP A 223 -25.98 -0.08 30.06
CA ASP A 223 -25.61 0.53 31.34
C ASP A 223 -26.64 1.58 31.77
N GLN A 224 -27.15 2.40 30.83
CA GLN A 224 -28.22 3.37 31.12
C GLN A 224 -29.57 2.72 31.47
N GLU A 225 -29.90 1.57 30.86
CA GLU A 225 -31.11 0.81 31.19
C GLU A 225 -30.99 0.13 32.56
N GLN A 226 -29.80 -0.34 32.95
CA GLN A 226 -29.55 -0.86 34.30
C GLN A 226 -29.64 0.24 35.38
N GLU A 227 -29.12 1.44 35.12
CA GLU A 227 -29.26 2.58 36.04
C GLU A 227 -30.69 3.09 36.18
N ARG A 228 -31.53 2.96 35.14
CA ARG A 228 -32.96 3.33 35.19
C ARG A 228 -33.86 2.24 35.80
N GLY A 229 -33.35 1.02 35.94
CA GLY A 229 -34.03 -0.12 36.56
C GLY A 229 -33.82 -0.27 38.07
N LEU A 230 -32.97 0.58 38.68
CA LEU A 230 -32.70 0.68 40.12
C LEU A 230 -33.38 1.91 40.75
#